data_AF-A0A5C5SX64-F1
#
_entry.id   AF-A0A5C5SX64-F1
#
_cell.length_a   1.000
_cell.length_b   1.000
_cell.length_c   1.000
_cell.angle_alpha   90.00
_cell.angle_beta   90.00
_cell.angle_gamma   90.00
#
_symmetry.space_group_name_H-M   'P 1'
#
loop_
_entity.id
_entity.type
_entity.pdbx_description
1 polymer ?
#
loop_
_entity_poly.entity_id
_entity_poly.type
_entity_poly.pdbx_seq_one_letter_code
_entity_poly.pdbx_strand_id
1 'polypeptide(L)'
;MDVFEPIYIFCFLLLLGLIYVPVFLYTLLKFKFNLGGFVFIVLSLGSYLLLGTYMVGAGYYSDGQSSGMLMGYGFLELTLLSYPYIFIALSVLLGKKGERF
;
A
#
# COMPACT_ATOMS: atom_id res chain seq x y z
N MET A 1 30.06 -7.05 -4.67
CA MET A 1 29.15 -8.21 -4.72
C MET A 1 27.77 -7.62 -4.85
N ASP A 2 27.34 -7.38 -6.09
CA ASP A 2 26.01 -6.83 -6.35
C ASP A 2 24.99 -7.89 -5.94
N VAL A 3 24.26 -7.62 -4.86
CA VAL A 3 23.11 -8.41 -4.47
C VAL A 3 22.05 -8.13 -5.54
N PHE A 4 21.89 -9.07 -6.46
CA PHE A 4 20.94 -8.95 -7.56
C PHE A 4 19.54 -8.88 -6.97
N GLU A 5 18.94 -7.69 -6.96
CA GLU A 5 17.54 -7.54 -6.60
C GLU A 5 16.67 -8.20 -7.68
N PRO A 6 15.84 -9.18 -7.34
CA PRO A 6 15.10 -9.90 -8.34
C PRO A 6 13.96 -9.04 -8.91
N ILE A 7 13.94 -8.89 -10.24
CA ILE A 7 12.89 -8.18 -11.00
C ILE A 7 11.47 -8.65 -10.62
N TYR A 8 11.31 -9.92 -10.21
CA TYR A 8 10.02 -10.45 -9.78
C TYR A 8 9.46 -9.75 -8.54
N ILE A 9 10.31 -9.25 -7.62
CA ILE A 9 9.87 -8.51 -6.42
C ILE A 9 9.25 -7.18 -6.83
N PHE A 10 9.92 -6.46 -7.73
CA PHE A 10 9.40 -5.23 -8.29
C PHE A 10 8.04 -5.42 -8.98
N CYS A 11 7.92 -6.41 -9.88
CA CYS A 11 6.66 -6.71 -10.55
C CYS A 11 5.56 -7.09 -9.56
N PHE A 12 5.89 -7.86 -8.52
CA PHE A 12 4.96 -8.25 -7.47
C PHE A 12 4.45 -7.05 -6.66
N LEU A 13 5.33 -6.13 -6.28
CA LEU A 13 4.98 -4.90 -5.55
C LEU A 13 4.10 -3.98 -6.37
N LEU A 14 4.42 -3.79 -7.65
CA LEU A 14 3.61 -3.00 -8.57
C LEU A 14 2.21 -3.59 -8.71
N LEU A 15 2.13 -4.91 -8.90
CA LEU A 15 0.85 -5.61 -9.04
C LEU A 15 0.02 -5.52 -7.76
N LEU A 16 0.63 -5.69 -6.58
CA LEU A 16 -0.06 -5.45 -5.30
C LEU A 16 -0.54 -4.01 -5.21
N GLY A 17 0.31 -3.01 -5.44
CA GLY A 17 -0.08 -1.60 -5.42
C GLY A 17 -1.31 -1.31 -6.30
N LEU A 18 -1.36 -1.88 -7.51
CA LEU A 18 -2.53 -1.77 -8.38
C LEU A 18 -3.77 -2.48 -7.83
N ILE A 19 -3.63 -3.67 -7.22
CA ILE A 19 -4.72 -4.43 -6.60
C ILE A 19 -5.31 -3.68 -5.39
N TYR A 20 -4.52 -2.89 -4.68
CA TYR A 20 -5.02 -2.11 -3.55
C TYR A 20 -6.20 -1.21 -3.94
N VAL A 21 -6.12 -0.54 -5.10
CA VAL A 21 -7.16 0.41 -5.56
C VAL A 21 -8.55 -0.24 -5.67
N PRO A 22 -8.77 -1.33 -6.43
CA PRO A 22 -10.08 -1.98 -6.49
C PRO A 22 -10.51 -2.56 -5.13
N VAL A 23 -9.59 -3.07 -4.31
CA VAL A 23 -9.91 -3.58 -2.96
C VAL A 23 -10.43 -2.45 -2.06
N PHE A 24 -9.76 -1.30 -2.07
CA PHE A 24 -10.15 -0.12 -1.32
C PHE A 24 -11.53 0.40 -1.77
N LEU A 25 -11.73 0.55 -3.08
CA LEU A 25 -13.01 0.99 -3.64
C LEU A 25 -14.15 0.02 -3.33
N TYR A 26 -13.92 -1.29 -3.49
CA TYR A 26 -14.89 -2.31 -3.13
C TYR A 26 -15.29 -2.21 -1.65
N THR A 27 -14.31 -2.03 -0.77
CA THR A 27 -14.53 -1.90 0.67
C THR A 27 -15.41 -0.70 1.00
N LEU A 28 -15.16 0.46 0.38
CA LEU A 28 -15.95 1.68 0.56
C LEU A 28 -17.38 1.57 0.02
N LEU A 29 -17.55 0.91 -1.12
CA LEU A 29 -18.84 0.74 -1.76
C LEU A 29 -19.70 -0.29 -1.03
N LYS A 30 -19.11 -1.40 -0.59
CA LYS A 30 -19.85 -2.53 0.01
C LYS A 30 -20.21 -2.31 1.47
N PHE A 31 -19.40 -1.64 2.28
CA PHE A 31 -19.61 -1.60 3.73
C PHE A 31 -20.00 -0.22 4.26
N LYS A 32 -20.83 -0.21 5.30
CA LYS A 32 -21.08 0.97 6.15
C LYS A 32 -20.12 0.93 7.33
N PHE A 33 -19.40 2.02 7.57
CA PHE A 33 -18.43 2.11 8.67
C PHE A 33 -18.92 3.00 9.81
N ASN A 34 -18.48 2.68 11.02
CA ASN A 34 -18.52 3.59 12.18
C ASN A 34 -17.33 4.57 12.13
N LEU A 35 -17.24 5.46 13.13
CA LEU A 35 -16.17 6.46 13.20
C LEU A 35 -14.77 5.81 13.26
N GLY A 36 -14.61 4.73 14.04
CA GLY A 36 -13.35 3.99 14.15
C GLY A 36 -12.94 3.31 12.83
N GLY A 37 -13.90 2.70 12.12
CA GLY A 37 -13.69 2.16 10.78
C GLY A 37 -13.28 3.24 9.78
N PHE A 38 -13.87 4.43 9.89
CA PHE A 38 -13.49 5.56 9.05
C PHE A 38 -12.05 6.04 9.32
N VAL A 39 -11.61 6.05 10.58
CA VAL A 39 -10.20 6.33 10.91
C VAL A 39 -9.27 5.33 10.23
N PHE A 40 -9.57 4.03 10.27
CA PHE A 40 -8.78 3.02 9.59
C PHE A 40 -8.80 3.16 8.06
N ILE A 41 -9.92 3.54 7.46
CA ILE A 41 -10.00 3.86 6.02
C ILE A 41 -9.06 5.02 5.66
N VAL A 42 -9.06 6.09 6.47
CA VAL A 42 -8.20 7.25 6.25
C VAL A 42 -6.73 6.88 6.44
N LEU A 43 -6.38 6.12 7.47
CA LEU A 43 -5.02 5.61 7.68
C LEU A 43 -4.57 4.72 6.53
N SER A 44 -5.43 3.82 6.07
CA SER A 44 -5.18 2.97 4.90
C SER A 44 -4.81 3.80 3.67
N LEU A 45 -5.65 4.78 3.32
CA LEU A 45 -5.43 5.64 2.15
C LEU A 45 -4.17 6.50 2.35
N GLY A 46 -3.99 7.06 3.54
CA GLY A 46 -2.82 7.85 3.90
C GLY A 46 -1.52 7.06 3.76
N SER A 47 -1.47 5.82 4.26
CA SER A 47 -0.32 4.93 4.11
C SER A 47 -0.05 4.59 2.65
N TYR A 48 -1.09 4.36 1.84
CA TYR A 48 -0.93 4.05 0.42
C TYR A 48 -0.36 5.24 -0.35
N LEU A 49 -0.88 6.45 -0.10
CA LEU A 49 -0.37 7.68 -0.71
C LEU A 49 1.06 7.99 -0.24
N LEU A 50 1.36 7.83 1.04
CA LEU A 50 2.71 8.01 1.59
C LEU A 50 3.71 7.07 0.93
N LEU A 51 3.36 5.80 0.76
CA LEU A 51 4.19 4.84 0.03
C LEU A 51 4.40 5.29 -1.43
N GLY A 52 3.34 5.72 -2.12
CA GLY A 52 3.46 6.27 -3.47
C GLY A 52 4.42 7.46 -3.53
N THR A 53 4.35 8.39 -2.58
CA THR A 53 5.27 9.53 -2.51
C THR A 53 6.70 9.11 -2.14
N TYR A 54 6.87 8.06 -1.34
CA TYR A 54 8.18 7.50 -1.02
C TYR A 54 8.82 6.90 -2.28
N MET A 55 8.06 6.09 -3.03
CA MET A 55 8.52 5.44 -4.26
C MET A 55 8.78 6.43 -5.40
N VAL A 56 7.97 7.49 -5.54
CA VAL A 56 8.11 8.49 -6.63
C VAL A 56 9.06 9.63 -6.26
N GLY A 57 9.19 9.95 -4.97
CA GLY A 57 9.87 11.14 -4.48
C GLY A 57 11.15 10.85 -3.69
N ALA A 58 11.08 10.12 -2.58
CA ALA A 58 12.17 10.07 -1.58
C ALA A 58 13.15 8.90 -1.73
N GLY A 59 12.71 7.72 -2.18
CA GLY A 59 13.59 6.59 -2.48
C GLY A 59 14.57 6.88 -3.63
N TYR A 60 14.25 7.87 -4.47
CA TYR A 60 15.11 8.34 -5.55
C TYR A 60 16.35 9.12 -5.08
N TYR A 61 16.35 9.66 -3.85
CA TYR A 61 17.41 10.56 -3.36
C TYR A 61 18.14 10.07 -2.10
N SER A 62 17.63 9.07 -1.36
CA SER A 62 18.26 8.61 -0.11
C SER A 62 19.35 7.55 -0.31
N ASP A 63 19.21 6.72 -1.34
CA ASP A 63 20.18 5.65 -1.61
C ASP A 63 21.07 6.10 -2.77
N GLY A 64 22.25 6.61 -2.39
CA GLY A 64 23.24 7.15 -3.31
C GLY A 64 23.58 6.17 -4.44
N GLN A 65 23.70 6.73 -5.65
CA GLN A 65 23.91 6.07 -6.94
C GLN A 65 22.64 5.50 -7.59
N SER A 66 22.11 6.36 -8.46
CA SER A 66 21.13 6.11 -9.52
C SER A 66 21.50 4.92 -10.41
N SER A 67 21.28 3.71 -9.94
CA SER A 67 21.35 2.49 -10.75
C SER A 67 19.94 1.96 -10.96
N GLY A 68 19.30 2.46 -12.03
CA GLY A 68 18.12 1.85 -12.61
C GLY A 68 16.79 2.26 -11.97
N MET A 69 16.04 3.08 -12.71
CA MET A 69 14.65 3.55 -12.50
C MET A 69 13.59 2.47 -12.14
N LEU A 70 13.99 1.20 -12.02
CA LEU A 70 13.13 0.02 -11.97
C LEU A 70 13.55 -1.03 -10.92
N MET A 71 14.72 -0.92 -10.28
CA MET A 71 15.40 -2.05 -9.59
C MET A 71 15.84 -1.78 -8.15
N GLY A 72 15.20 -0.83 -7.44
CA GLY A 72 15.46 -0.55 -6.02
C GLY A 72 14.25 -0.77 -5.12
N TYR A 73 13.31 -1.63 -5.55
CA TYR A 73 12.10 -1.93 -4.79
C TYR A 73 12.34 -3.19 -3.95
N GLY A 74 12.58 -3.01 -2.66
CA GLY A 74 13.01 -4.05 -1.74
C GLY A 74 11.96 -4.49 -0.73
N PHE A 75 12.46 -5.12 0.35
CA PHE A 75 11.67 -5.68 1.45
C PHE A 75 10.95 -4.60 2.28
N LEU A 76 11.50 -3.38 2.32
CA LEU A 76 10.92 -2.26 3.05
C LEU A 76 9.62 -1.80 2.42
N GLU A 77 9.58 -1.67 1.09
CA GLU A 77 8.38 -1.34 0.32
C GLU A 77 7.31 -2.42 0.50
N LEU A 78 7.71 -3.69 0.57
CA LEU A 78 6.79 -4.80 0.83
C LEU A 78 6.18 -4.71 2.24
N THR A 79 6.99 -4.34 3.22
CA THR A 79 6.54 -4.08 4.59
C THR A 79 5.62 -2.86 4.63
N LEU A 80 5.97 -1.78 3.95
CA LEU A 80 5.17 -0.55 3.91
C LEU A 80 3.83 -0.75 3.17
N LEU A 81 3.84 -1.51 2.08
CA LEU A 81 2.64 -1.83 1.28
C LEU A 81 1.65 -2.69 2.07
N SER A 82 2.09 -3.44 3.08
CA SER A 82 1.20 -4.23 3.93
C SER A 82 0.27 -3.37 4.82
N TYR A 83 0.72 -2.19 5.28
CA TYR A 83 -0.06 -1.34 6.18
C TYR A 83 -1.40 -0.87 5.57
N PRO A 84 -1.46 -0.37 4.32
CA PRO A 84 -2.73 -0.08 3.66
C PRO A 84 -3.74 -1.24 3.74
N TYR A 85 -3.30 -2.47 3.49
CA TYR A 85 -4.17 -3.65 3.55
C TYR A 85 -4.58 -4.01 4.98
N ILE A 86 -3.66 -3.92 5.93
CA ILE A 86 -3.95 -4.18 7.35
C ILE A 86 -5.02 -3.20 7.84
N PHE A 87 -4.89 -1.91 7.50
CA PHE A 87 -5.88 -0.90 7.89
C PHE A 87 -7.23 -1.10 7.17
N ILE A 88 -7.24 -1.52 5.91
CA ILE A 88 -8.49 -1.97 5.25
C ILE A 88 -9.13 -3.11 6.03
N ALA A 89 -8.37 -4.15 6.36
CA ALA A 89 -8.88 -5.31 7.09
C ALA A 89 -9.43 -4.91 8.47
N LEU A 90 -8.70 -4.10 9.22
CA LEU A 90 -9.14 -3.57 10.52
C LEU A 90 -10.40 -2.70 10.41
N SER A 91 -10.51 -1.90 9.34
CA SER A 91 -11.71 -1.10 9.10
C SER A 91 -12.95 -1.98 8.95
N VAL A 92 -12.82 -3.14 8.29
CA VAL A 92 -13.92 -4.10 8.09
C VAL A 92 -14.17 -4.90 9.36
N LEU A 93 -13.13 -5.42 10.02
CA LEU A 93 -13.29 -6.29 11.18
C LEU A 93 -13.83 -5.55 12.41
N LEU A 94 -13.37 -4.32 12.65
CA LEU A 94 -13.69 -3.55 13.86
C LEU A 94 -14.65 -2.39 13.59
N GLY A 95 -14.70 -1.91 12.35
CA GLY A 95 -15.41 -0.71 11.97
C GLY A 95 -16.72 -0.92 11.20
N LYS A 96 -16.97 -2.13 10.67
CA LYS A 96 -18.18 -2.44 9.90
C LYS A 96 -19.43 -2.40 10.79
N LYS A 97 -20.38 -1.54 10.41
CA LYS A 97 -21.74 -1.48 10.99
C LYS A 97 -22.75 -2.35 10.23
N GLY A 98 -22.47 -2.67 8.98
CA GLY A 98 -23.36 -3.43 8.11
C GLY A 98 -22.91 -3.34 6.65
N GLU A 99 -23.65 -4.02 5.77
CA GLU A 99 -23.44 -3.96 4.32
C GLU A 99 -24.34 -2.85 3.73
N ARG A 100 -23.86 -2.18 2.67
CA ARG A 100 -24.59 -1.12 1.96
C ARG A 100 -25.54 -1.68 0.89
N PHE A 101 -25.22 -2.86 0.36
CA PHE A 101 -25.94 -3.55 -0.71
C PHE A 101 -26.09 -5.02 -0.35
#